data_AF-A0A2S9T882-F1
#
_entry.id   AF-A0A2S9T882-F1
#
_cell.length_a   1.000
_cell.length_b   1.000
_cell.length_c   1.000
_cell.angle_alpha   90.00
_cell.angle_beta   90.00
_cell.angle_gamma   90.00
#
_symmetry.space_group_name_H-M   'P 1'
#
loop_
_entity.id
_entity.type
_entity.pdbx_description
1 polymer ?
#
loop_
_entity_poly.entity_id
_entity_poly.type
_entity_poly.pdbx_seq_one_letter_code
_entity_poly.pdbx_strand_id
1 'polypeptide(L)'
;MPENLKKSIIKTFATEWFLYIFFLIIITIFIVFTIIFERQQVIKREENRLSTQVKIVNDNILMQIYSVNEAFKNIKTVIYKKNDLISNLKLFVNVIPSVRTFLIMDKNGNVIASSRDDLTTFNYSSRDYFKTVKIIL
;
A
#
# COMPACT_ATOMS: atom_id res chain seq x y z
N MET A 1 59.94 -46.64 24.02
CA MET A 1 59.06 -45.54 24.51
C MET A 1 57.75 -46.18 24.96
N PRO A 2 57.37 -46.10 26.24
CA PRO A 2 56.43 -47.06 26.83
C PRO A 2 55.00 -46.80 26.33
N GLU A 3 54.33 -47.85 25.83
CA GLU A 3 52.96 -47.81 25.26
C GLU A 3 51.92 -47.17 26.21
N ASN A 4 52.13 -47.30 27.51
CA ASN A 4 51.23 -46.76 28.54
C ASN A 4 51.18 -45.22 28.56
N LEU A 5 52.29 -44.55 28.24
CA LEU A 5 52.37 -43.09 28.17
C LEU A 5 51.61 -42.55 26.96
N LYS A 6 51.71 -43.26 25.82
CA LYS A 6 51.00 -42.92 24.58
C LYS A 6 49.48 -43.03 24.78
N LYS A 7 49.01 -44.07 25.47
CA LYS A 7 47.58 -44.33 25.74
C LYS A 7 46.96 -43.30 26.70
N SER A 8 47.73 -42.79 27.67
CA SER A 8 47.30 -41.71 28.57
C SER A 8 47.19 -40.37 27.84
N ILE A 9 48.19 -39.98 27.05
CA ILE A 9 48.17 -38.72 26.29
C ILE A 9 47.01 -38.71 25.28
N ILE A 10 46.77 -39.83 24.58
CA ILE A 10 45.66 -39.95 23.62
C ILE A 10 44.30 -39.83 24.32
N LYS A 11 44.12 -40.37 25.53
CA LYS A 11 42.87 -40.24 26.30
C LYS A 11 42.62 -38.80 26.78
N THR A 12 43.66 -38.09 27.22
CA THR A 12 43.53 -36.68 27.61
C THR A 12 43.19 -35.82 26.39
N PHE A 13 43.90 -36.03 25.28
CA PHE A 13 43.62 -35.34 24.02
C PHE A 13 42.19 -35.63 23.52
N ALA A 14 41.75 -36.88 23.53
CA ALA A 14 40.38 -37.23 23.11
C ALA A 14 39.31 -36.55 23.99
N THR A 15 39.54 -36.42 25.31
CA THR A 15 38.65 -35.71 26.23
C THR A 15 38.63 -34.21 25.95
N GLU A 16 39.78 -33.59 25.70
CA GLU A 16 39.90 -32.17 25.35
C GLU A 16 39.17 -31.84 24.05
N TRP A 17 39.36 -32.65 23.01
CA TRP A 17 38.65 -32.48 21.73
C TRP A 17 37.14 -32.72 21.87
N PHE A 18 36.73 -33.69 22.69
CA PHE A 18 35.32 -33.90 22.98
C PHE A 18 34.68 -32.70 23.69
N LEU A 19 35.34 -32.15 24.71
CA LEU A 19 34.87 -30.95 25.41
C LEU A 19 34.81 -29.74 24.48
N TYR A 20 35.79 -29.59 23.60
CA TYR A 20 35.81 -28.52 22.60
C TYR A 20 34.61 -28.64 21.63
N ILE A 21 34.39 -29.81 21.05
CA ILE A 21 33.24 -30.07 20.16
C ILE A 21 31.92 -29.86 20.90
N PHE A 22 31.83 -30.33 22.13
CA PHE A 22 30.64 -30.15 22.96
C PHE A 22 30.32 -28.66 23.19
N PHE A 23 31.33 -27.85 23.50
CA PHE A 23 31.14 -26.41 23.68
C PHE A 23 30.74 -25.71 22.37
N LEU A 24 31.34 -26.10 21.23
CA LEU A 24 30.95 -25.59 19.92
C LEU A 24 29.49 -25.93 19.57
N ILE A 25 29.04 -27.14 19.91
CA ILE A 25 27.65 -27.57 19.70
C ILE A 25 26.70 -26.70 20.54
N ILE A 26 27.02 -26.47 21.82
CA ILE A 26 26.19 -25.62 22.69
C ILE A 26 26.07 -24.21 22.13
N ILE A 27 27.19 -23.60 21.72
CA ILE A 27 27.18 -22.25 21.12
C ILE A 27 26.34 -22.24 19.85
N THR A 28 26.53 -23.24 18.98
CA THR A 28 25.78 -23.34 17.72
C THR A 28 24.28 -23.44 17.98
N ILE A 29 23.86 -24.29 18.92
CA ILE A 29 22.46 -24.43 19.32
C ILE A 29 21.91 -23.11 19.85
N PHE A 30 22.66 -22.43 20.71
CA PHE A 30 22.26 -21.15 21.29
C PHE A 30 22.05 -20.07 20.21
N ILE A 31 22.98 -19.97 19.25
CA ILE A 31 22.88 -19.04 18.13
C ILE A 31 21.66 -19.37 17.26
N VAL A 32 21.51 -20.63 16.85
CA VAL A 32 20.38 -21.07 16.00
C VAL A 32 19.05 -20.80 16.71
N PHE A 33 18.95 -21.12 17.99
CA PHE A 33 17.76 -20.84 18.79
C PHE A 33 17.43 -19.35 18.82
N THR A 34 18.43 -18.50 19.04
CA THR A 34 18.26 -17.04 19.08
C THR A 34 17.77 -16.50 17.75
N ILE A 35 18.37 -16.93 16.64
CA ILE A 35 17.97 -16.50 15.29
C ILE A 35 16.53 -16.92 14.98
N ILE A 36 16.13 -18.16 15.33
CA ILE A 36 14.76 -18.62 15.11
C ILE A 36 13.77 -17.79 15.92
N PHE A 37 14.08 -17.51 17.18
CA PHE A 37 13.22 -16.74 18.07
C PHE A 37 13.06 -15.28 17.60
N GLU A 38 14.16 -14.62 17.22
CA GLU A 38 14.13 -13.26 16.68
C GLU A 38 13.38 -13.18 15.35
N ARG A 39 13.59 -14.14 14.45
CA ARG A 39 12.86 -14.20 13.17
C ARG A 39 11.35 -14.24 13.37
N GLN A 40 10.86 -15.03 14.31
CA GLN A 40 9.42 -15.11 14.60
C GLN A 40 8.86 -13.77 15.10
N GLN A 41 9.61 -13.05 15.93
CA GLN A 41 9.21 -11.73 16.42
C GLN A 41 9.20 -10.69 15.29
N VAL A 42 10.21 -10.71 14.41
CA VAL A 42 10.29 -9.81 13.25
C VAL A 42 9.14 -10.08 12.30
N ILE A 43 8.86 -11.34 11.95
CA ILE A 43 7.77 -11.71 11.05
C ILE A 43 6.44 -11.16 11.57
N LYS A 44 6.09 -11.40 12.84
CA LYS A 44 4.84 -10.90 13.42
C LYS A 44 4.74 -9.37 13.39
N ARG A 45 5.86 -8.69 13.65
CA ARG A 45 5.91 -7.22 13.59
C ARG A 45 5.70 -6.71 12.16
N GLU A 46 6.34 -7.35 11.20
CA GLU A 46 6.21 -6.99 9.78
C GLU A 46 4.81 -7.27 9.24
N GLU A 47 4.20 -8.40 9.59
CA GLU A 47 2.82 -8.72 9.24
C GLU A 47 1.84 -7.66 9.78
N ASN A 48 1.97 -7.29 11.06
CA ASN A 48 1.16 -6.23 11.65
C ASN A 48 1.39 -4.87 10.97
N ARG A 49 2.64 -4.55 10.65
CA ARG A 49 3.01 -3.30 9.98
C ARG A 49 2.41 -3.22 8.57
N LEU A 50 2.50 -4.31 7.80
CA LEU A 50 1.92 -4.40 6.46
C LEU A 50 0.39 -4.33 6.50
N SER A 51 -0.24 -5.08 7.39
CA SER A 51 -1.70 -5.05 7.58
C SER A 51 -2.20 -3.64 7.92
N THR A 52 -1.49 -2.95 8.83
CA THR A 52 -1.81 -1.56 9.18
C THR A 52 -1.66 -0.62 7.98
N GLN A 53 -0.59 -0.75 7.20
CA GLN A 53 -0.40 0.07 5.99
C GLN A 53 -1.49 -0.17 4.95
N VAL A 54 -1.84 -1.43 4.69
CA VAL A 54 -2.94 -1.77 3.79
C VAL A 54 -4.25 -1.16 4.27
N LYS A 55 -4.53 -1.23 5.57
CA LYS A 55 -5.72 -0.60 6.16
C LYS A 55 -5.73 0.92 5.95
N ILE A 56 -4.61 1.60 6.23
CA ILE A 56 -4.49 3.05 6.01
C ILE A 56 -4.73 3.42 4.54
N VAL A 57 -4.17 2.66 3.60
CA VAL A 57 -4.39 2.87 2.16
C VAL A 57 -5.87 2.68 1.80
N ASN A 58 -6.49 1.59 2.28
CA ASN A 58 -7.90 1.32 2.06
C ASN A 58 -8.80 2.44 2.60
N ASP A 59 -8.59 2.86 3.85
CA ASP A 59 -9.39 3.89 4.51
C ASP A 59 -9.24 5.23 3.78
N ASN A 60 -8.03 5.58 3.33
CA ASN A 60 -7.78 6.78 2.53
C ASN A 60 -8.47 6.73 1.16
N ILE A 61 -8.44 5.58 0.47
CA ILE A 61 -9.11 5.43 -0.83
C ILE A 61 -10.63 5.54 -0.65
N LEU A 62 -11.20 4.88 0.36
CA LEU A 62 -12.63 4.96 0.67
C LEU A 62 -13.06 6.39 0.98
N MET A 63 -12.29 7.10 1.80
CA MET A 63 -12.55 8.51 2.11
C MET A 63 -12.53 9.38 0.84
N GLN A 64 -11.56 9.18 -0.05
CA GLN A 64 -11.50 9.93 -1.30
C GLN A 64 -12.70 9.65 -2.21
N ILE A 65 -13.11 8.38 -2.36
CA ILE A 65 -14.29 8.00 -3.14
C ILE A 65 -15.55 8.65 -2.53
N TYR A 66 -15.67 8.65 -1.21
CA TYR A 66 -16.78 9.31 -0.51
C TYR A 66 -16.80 10.82 -0.78
N SER A 67 -15.66 11.52 -0.65
CA SER A 67 -15.55 12.95 -0.94
C SER A 67 -15.94 13.29 -2.37
N VAL A 68 -15.52 12.47 -3.35
CA VAL A 68 -15.90 12.65 -4.77
C VAL A 68 -17.41 12.46 -4.96
N ASN A 69 -17.99 11.44 -4.32
CA ASN A 69 -19.43 11.20 -4.38
C ASN A 69 -20.25 12.34 -3.77
N GLU A 70 -19.82 12.90 -2.64
CA GLU A 70 -20.47 14.07 -2.04
C GLU A 70 -20.33 15.32 -2.90
N ALA A 71 -19.18 15.52 -3.56
CA ALA A 71 -19.02 16.58 -4.55
C ALA A 71 -20.00 16.40 -5.72
N PHE A 72 -20.15 15.19 -6.26
CA PHE A 72 -21.14 14.92 -7.33
C PHE A 72 -22.58 15.18 -6.89
N LYS A 73 -22.95 14.83 -5.65
CA LYS A 73 -24.28 15.15 -5.11
C LYS A 73 -24.49 16.66 -4.99
N ASN A 74 -23.49 17.39 -4.53
CA ASN A 74 -23.55 18.85 -4.42
C ASN A 74 -23.67 19.50 -5.80
N ILE A 75 -22.90 19.04 -6.80
CA ILE A 75 -22.98 19.55 -8.18
C ILE A 75 -24.39 19.44 -8.74
N LYS A 76 -25.12 18.36 -8.44
CA LYS A 76 -26.52 18.18 -8.88
C LYS A 76 -27.46 19.27 -8.35
N THR A 77 -27.20 19.86 -7.18
CA THR A 77 -28.07 20.90 -6.61
C THR A 77 -27.82 22.28 -7.25
N VAL A 78 -26.63 22.50 -7.79
CA VAL A 78 -26.21 23.80 -8.37
C VAL A 78 -26.17 23.80 -9.90
N ILE A 79 -26.52 22.69 -10.55
CA ILE A 79 -26.36 22.49 -12.00
C ILE A 79 -27.10 23.53 -12.86
N TYR A 80 -28.18 24.12 -12.34
CA TYR A 80 -28.98 25.13 -13.04
C TYR A 80 -28.41 26.55 -12.95
N LYS A 81 -27.37 26.79 -12.13
CA LYS A 81 -26.72 28.10 -11.95
C LYS A 81 -25.32 28.09 -12.54
N LYS A 82 -25.19 28.44 -13.82
CA LYS A 82 -23.95 28.26 -14.61
C LYS A 82 -22.70 28.89 -13.99
N ASN A 83 -22.79 30.11 -13.43
CA ASN A 83 -21.64 30.79 -12.82
C ASN A 83 -21.21 30.11 -11.50
N ASP A 84 -22.19 29.74 -10.66
CA ASP A 84 -21.94 29.01 -9.41
C ASP A 84 -21.37 27.62 -9.69
N LEU A 85 -21.80 26.98 -10.78
CA LEU A 85 -21.36 25.66 -11.19
C LEU A 85 -19.86 25.61 -11.44
N ILE A 86 -19.32 26.47 -12.33
CA ILE A 86 -17.89 26.46 -12.67
C ILE A 86 -17.04 26.81 -11.44
N SER A 87 -17.47 27.79 -10.65
CA SER A 87 -16.80 28.16 -9.39
C SER A 87 -16.72 26.96 -8.44
N ASN A 88 -17.84 26.26 -8.23
CA ASN A 88 -17.88 25.06 -7.40
C ASN A 88 -17.00 23.93 -7.94
N LEU A 89 -16.97 23.70 -9.26
CA LEU A 89 -16.08 22.70 -9.86
C LEU A 89 -14.60 23.02 -9.59
N LYS A 90 -14.20 24.29 -9.69
CA LYS A 90 -12.84 24.75 -9.37
C LYS A 90 -12.53 24.57 -7.88
N LEU A 91 -13.48 24.93 -7.00
CA LEU A 91 -13.36 24.73 -5.56
C LEU A 91 -13.18 23.25 -5.19
N PHE A 92 -13.96 22.33 -5.78
CA PHE A 92 -13.82 20.91 -5.47
C PHE A 92 -12.47 20.33 -5.88
N VAL A 93 -11.89 20.73 -7.02
CA VAL A 93 -10.53 20.32 -7.40
C VAL A 93 -9.49 20.84 -6.41
N ASN A 94 -9.68 22.05 -5.86
CA ASN A 94 -8.76 22.61 -4.88
C ASN A 94 -8.85 21.90 -3.51
N VAL A 95 -10.05 21.42 -3.14
CA VAL A 95 -10.31 20.79 -1.83
C VAL A 95 -10.07 19.27 -1.84
N ILE A 96 -10.19 18.61 -3.00
CA ILE A 96 -10.00 17.16 -3.15
C ILE A 96 -8.71 16.91 -3.95
N PRO A 97 -7.56 16.72 -3.29
CA PRO A 97 -6.25 16.72 -3.95
C PRO A 97 -6.06 15.59 -4.98
N SER A 98 -6.79 14.48 -4.81
CA SER A 98 -6.73 13.34 -5.72
C SER A 98 -7.51 13.55 -7.02
N VAL A 99 -8.36 14.59 -7.10
CA VAL A 99 -9.14 14.88 -8.30
C VAL A 99 -8.45 15.94 -9.12
N ARG A 100 -7.96 15.56 -10.30
CA ARG A 100 -7.35 16.51 -11.23
C ARG A 100 -8.36 17.46 -11.87
N THR A 101 -9.59 17.00 -12.13
CA THR A 101 -10.57 17.73 -12.95
C THR A 101 -11.99 17.24 -12.70
N PHE A 102 -12.94 18.17 -12.57
CA PHE A 102 -14.36 17.88 -12.72
C PHE A 102 -14.86 18.37 -14.09
N LEU A 103 -15.71 17.57 -14.73
CA LEU A 103 -16.28 17.82 -16.06
C LEU A 103 -17.77 17.51 -16.03
N ILE A 104 -18.56 18.32 -16.72
CA ILE A 104 -19.96 18.04 -17.02
C ILE A 104 -20.09 17.98 -18.53
N MET A 105 -20.74 16.93 -19.02
CA MET A 105 -20.90 16.65 -20.44
C MET A 105 -22.37 16.54 -20.81
N ASP A 106 -22.70 16.86 -22.05
CA ASP A 106 -24.02 16.58 -22.63
C ASP A 106 -24.15 15.09 -23.05
N LYS A 107 -25.35 14.71 -23.51
CA LYS A 107 -25.65 13.36 -24.02
C LYS A 107 -24.82 12.93 -25.25
N ASN A 108 -24.15 13.88 -25.89
CA ASN A 108 -23.30 13.66 -27.06
C ASN A 108 -21.81 13.65 -26.67
N GLY A 109 -21.48 13.83 -25.40
CA GLY A 109 -20.11 13.84 -24.89
C GLY A 109 -19.40 15.17 -25.02
N ASN A 110 -20.08 16.26 -25.39
CA ASN A 110 -19.48 17.60 -25.41
C ASN A 110 -19.37 18.13 -23.98
N VAL A 111 -18.24 18.74 -23.63
CA VAL A 111 -18.06 19.38 -22.31
C VAL A 111 -18.87 20.67 -22.25
N ILE A 112 -19.77 20.78 -21.28
CA ILE A 112 -20.61 21.97 -21.03
C ILE A 112 -20.10 22.81 -19.85
N ALA A 113 -19.35 22.21 -18.94
CA ALA A 113 -18.67 22.90 -17.83
C ALA A 113 -17.44 22.08 -17.39
N SER A 114 -16.39 22.77 -16.95
CA SER A 114 -15.19 22.14 -16.42
C SER A 114 -14.56 22.98 -15.32
N SER A 115 -13.86 22.33 -14.39
CA SER A 115 -12.94 23.00 -13.47
C SER A 115 -11.71 23.56 -14.20
N ARG A 116 -11.41 23.08 -15.40
CA ARG A 116 -10.29 23.57 -16.22
C ARG A 116 -10.79 24.18 -17.52
N ASP A 117 -10.36 25.41 -17.78
CA ASP A 117 -10.90 26.20 -18.89
C ASP A 117 -10.50 25.61 -20.26
N ASP A 118 -9.34 24.93 -20.34
CA ASP A 118 -8.78 24.32 -21.55
C ASP A 118 -9.56 23.10 -22.07
N LEU A 119 -10.48 22.54 -21.27
CA LEU A 119 -11.20 21.30 -21.61
C LEU A 119 -12.60 21.53 -22.21
N THR A 120 -13.07 22.77 -22.25
CA THR A 120 -14.44 23.11 -22.68
C THR A 120 -14.71 22.88 -24.17
N THR A 121 -13.68 22.75 -25.00
CA THR A 121 -13.78 22.53 -26.46
C THR A 121 -13.73 21.06 -26.86
N PHE A 122 -13.53 20.14 -25.92
CA PHE A 122 -13.34 18.72 -26.22
C PHE A 122 -14.65 17.93 -26.20
N ASN A 123 -14.67 16.85 -26.99
CA ASN A 123 -15.71 15.82 -26.96
C ASN A 123 -15.12 14.49 -26.47
N TYR A 124 -15.82 13.85 -25.52
CA TYR A 124 -15.40 12.61 -24.88
C TYR A 124 -16.28 11.41 -25.21
N SER A 125 -17.12 11.49 -26.26
CA SER A 125 -18.06 10.43 -26.65
C SER A 125 -17.39 9.09 -26.99
N SER A 126 -16.14 9.13 -27.43
CA SER A 126 -15.36 7.94 -27.76
C SER A 126 -14.81 7.19 -26.54
N ARG A 127 -14.82 7.82 -25.36
CA ARG A 127 -14.24 7.23 -24.14
C ARG A 127 -15.13 6.16 -23.55
N ASP A 128 -14.51 5.11 -23.04
CA ASP A 128 -15.23 3.96 -22.48
C ASP A 128 -16.09 4.35 -21.28
N TYR A 129 -15.59 5.21 -20.39
CA TYR A 129 -16.38 5.68 -19.25
C TYR A 129 -17.65 6.45 -19.67
N PHE A 130 -17.63 7.13 -20.82
CA PHE A 130 -18.82 7.81 -21.34
C PHE A 130 -19.80 6.79 -21.96
N LYS A 131 -19.27 5.85 -22.76
CA LYS A 131 -20.05 4.78 -23.37
C LYS A 131 -20.75 3.91 -22.33
N THR A 132 -20.06 3.53 -21.25
CA THR A 132 -20.61 2.70 -20.18
C THR A 132 -21.84 3.35 -19.54
N VAL A 133 -21.78 4.63 -19.21
CA VAL A 133 -22.93 5.35 -18.62
C VAL A 133 -24.05 5.53 -19.63
N LYS A 134 -23.72 5.81 -20.90
CA LYS A 134 -24.70 5.95 -21.98
C LYS A 134 -25.49 4.67 -22.27
N ILE A 135 -24.90 3.50 -22.06
CA ILE A 135 -25.60 2.21 -22.22
C ILE A 135 -26.61 1.97 -21.08
N ILE A 136 -26.36 2.55 -19.90
CA ILE A 136 -27.19 2.37 -18.71
C ILE A 136 -28.38 3.35 -18.66
N LEU A 137 -28.31 4.46 -19.41
CA LEU A 137 -29.34 5.50 -19.52
C LEU A 137 -30.25 5.29 -20.74
#